data_AF-A0A343TLA9-F1
#
_entry.id   AF-A0A343TLA9-F1
#
_cell.length_a   1.000
_cell.length_b   1.000
_cell.length_c   1.000
_cell.angle_alpha   90.00
_cell.angle_beta   90.00
_cell.angle_gamma   90.00
#
_symmetry.space_group_name_H-M   'P 1'
#
loop_
_entity.id
_entity.type
_entity.pdbx_description
1 polymer ?
#
loop_
_entity_poly.entity_id
_entity_poly.type
_entity_poly.pdbx_seq_one_letter_code
_entity_poly.pdbx_strand_id
1 'polypeptide(L)'
;MEDVLDLYHEPYDETRPVICFDESSKALRGHERDPLPAEPGAVARVDHRYTRNGKQRLHISTEPLTGWVNVEITEKRRTSEWIDRMVELADVHYPDANRIRVVMDQLNTHKPAAFYQFFPPDQAQTYLDRFEFHYTPKRGGWLNMAEIEIGVLKRQCLDRRTHQNQNEGGNGLQLD
;
A
#
# COMPACT_ATOMS: atom_id res chain seq x y z
N MET A 1 15.93 -12.06 -10.83
CA MET A 1 14.51 -12.40 -11.05
C MET A 1 14.21 -13.69 -10.31
N GLU A 2 15.10 -14.66 -10.51
CA GLU A 2 15.30 -15.93 -9.83
C GLU A 2 15.13 -15.78 -8.31
N ASP A 3 15.82 -14.84 -7.66
CA ASP A 3 15.68 -14.57 -6.22
C ASP A 3 14.22 -14.47 -5.71
N VAL A 4 13.37 -13.71 -6.39
CA VAL A 4 11.96 -13.55 -6.01
C VAL A 4 11.14 -14.79 -6.37
N LEU A 5 11.45 -15.45 -7.49
CA LEU A 5 10.77 -16.67 -7.91
C LEU A 5 11.08 -17.85 -6.97
N ASP A 6 12.33 -17.98 -6.55
CA ASP A 6 12.78 -18.99 -5.61
C ASP A 6 12.10 -18.77 -4.26
N LEU A 7 12.03 -17.52 -3.78
CA LEU A 7 11.30 -17.16 -2.56
C LEU A 7 9.81 -17.54 -2.64
N TYR A 8 9.14 -17.27 -3.76
CA TYR A 8 7.73 -17.62 -3.94
C TYR A 8 7.47 -19.13 -4.07
N HIS A 9 8.48 -19.93 -4.37
CA HIS A 9 8.39 -21.39 -4.39
C HIS A 9 8.62 -22.04 -3.03
N GLU A 10 9.12 -21.29 -2.04
CA GLU A 10 9.31 -21.84 -0.70
C GLU A 10 7.96 -22.21 -0.06
N PRO A 11 7.93 -23.28 0.77
CA PRO A 11 6.75 -23.60 1.55
C PRO A 11 6.44 -22.48 2.54
N TYR A 12 5.17 -22.37 2.91
CA TYR A 12 4.74 -21.43 3.93
C TYR A 12 5.46 -21.67 5.27
N ASP A 13 5.96 -20.59 5.87
CA ASP A 13 6.62 -20.56 7.18
C ASP A 13 6.18 -19.29 7.92
N GLU A 14 5.34 -19.46 8.93
CA GLU A 14 4.79 -18.35 9.75
C GLU A 14 5.88 -17.59 10.52
N THR A 15 7.02 -18.23 10.81
CA THR A 15 8.13 -17.58 11.52
C THR A 15 9.00 -16.74 10.58
N ARG A 16 8.83 -16.93 9.26
CA ARG A 16 9.49 -16.17 8.22
C ARG A 16 8.48 -15.69 7.16
N PRO A 17 7.50 -14.86 7.48
CA PRO A 17 6.45 -14.50 6.52
C PRO A 17 7.02 -13.83 5.25
N VAL A 18 6.38 -14.10 4.10
CA VAL A 18 6.71 -13.45 2.81
C VAL A 18 5.68 -12.37 2.52
N ILE A 19 6.10 -11.12 2.66
CA ILE A 19 5.26 -9.93 2.48
C ILE A 19 5.60 -9.27 1.15
N CYS A 20 4.60 -9.02 0.32
CA CYS A 20 4.73 -8.18 -0.86
C CYS A 20 4.26 -6.77 -0.52
N PHE A 21 5.08 -5.78 -0.83
CA PHE A 21 4.81 -4.38 -0.54
C PHE A 21 4.86 -3.55 -1.83
N ASP A 22 3.86 -2.69 -2.01
CA ASP A 22 3.84 -1.69 -3.09
C ASP A 22 2.99 -0.48 -2.68
N GLU A 23 3.08 0.60 -3.45
CA GLU A 23 2.24 1.76 -3.27
C GLU A 23 1.44 2.17 -4.51
N SER A 24 0.27 2.73 -4.25
CA SER A 24 -0.53 3.39 -5.27
C SER A 24 -0.92 4.80 -4.87
N SER A 25 -1.69 5.45 -5.73
CA SER A 25 -2.29 6.73 -5.38
C SER A 25 -3.67 6.88 -5.98
N LYS A 26 -4.55 7.54 -5.22
CA LYS A 26 -5.89 7.89 -5.65
C LYS A 26 -6.00 9.40 -5.76
N ALA A 27 -6.25 9.90 -6.97
CA ALA A 27 -6.63 11.30 -7.15
C ALA A 27 -8.03 11.52 -6.58
N LEU A 28 -8.17 12.50 -5.70
CA LEU A 28 -9.44 12.88 -5.13
C LEU A 28 -10.12 13.89 -6.05
N ARG A 29 -11.35 13.59 -6.44
CA ARG A 29 -12.15 14.36 -7.39
C ARG A 29 -13.53 14.57 -6.82
N GLY A 30 -13.87 15.82 -6.53
CA GLY A 30 -15.21 16.22 -6.16
C GLY A 30 -16.08 16.49 -7.38
N HIS A 31 -17.38 16.62 -7.16
CA HIS A 31 -18.34 17.02 -8.17
C HIS A 31 -18.43 18.55 -8.25
N GLU A 32 -18.38 19.13 -9.45
CA GLU A 32 -18.71 20.55 -9.64
C GLU A 32 -20.23 20.80 -9.60
N ARG A 33 -21.01 19.76 -9.93
CA ARG A 33 -22.47 19.73 -9.91
C ARG A 33 -22.92 18.40 -9.33
N ASP A 34 -23.93 18.44 -8.48
CA ASP A 34 -24.44 17.24 -7.82
C ASP A 34 -24.85 16.17 -8.84
N PRO A 35 -24.48 14.90 -8.61
CA PRO A 35 -24.97 13.79 -9.43
C PRO A 35 -26.49 13.75 -9.46
N LEU A 36 -27.05 13.41 -10.61
CA LEU A 36 -28.47 13.13 -10.74
C LEU A 36 -28.71 11.63 -10.44
N PRO A 37 -29.57 11.28 -9.47
CA PRO A 37 -29.85 9.90 -9.14
C PRO A 37 -30.57 9.18 -10.29
N ALA A 38 -30.58 7.84 -10.24
CA ALA A 38 -31.36 7.04 -11.17
C ALA A 38 -32.86 7.18 -10.87
N GLU A 39 -33.68 7.23 -11.92
CA GLU A 39 -35.14 7.30 -11.86
C GLU A 39 -35.74 6.34 -12.89
N PRO A 40 -37.04 5.95 -12.80
CA PRO A 40 -37.67 5.10 -13.82
C PRO A 40 -37.49 5.69 -15.23
N GLY A 41 -36.78 4.97 -16.10
CA GLY A 41 -36.46 5.41 -17.47
C GLY A 41 -35.19 6.25 -17.63
N ALA A 42 -34.43 6.52 -16.55
CA ALA A 42 -33.18 7.26 -16.58
C ALA A 42 -32.11 6.65 -15.65
N VAL A 43 -30.93 6.37 -16.20
CA VAL A 43 -29.75 5.99 -15.38
C VAL A 43 -29.23 7.18 -14.60
N ALA A 44 -28.53 6.92 -13.49
CA ALA A 44 -27.80 7.96 -12.76
C ALA A 44 -26.80 8.67 -13.67
N ARG A 45 -26.66 10.00 -13.51
CA ARG A 45 -25.80 10.83 -14.36
C ARG A 45 -24.83 11.62 -13.51
N VAL A 46 -23.58 11.61 -13.93
CA VAL A 46 -22.50 12.38 -13.31
C VAL A 46 -21.94 13.35 -14.35
N ASP A 47 -21.88 14.65 -14.04
CA ASP A 47 -21.22 15.62 -14.92
C ASP A 47 -19.72 15.26 -15.01
N HIS A 48 -19.16 15.23 -16.23
CA HIS A 48 -17.75 15.00 -16.49
C HIS A 48 -16.82 16.01 -15.80
N ARG A 49 -17.28 17.25 -15.58
CA ARG A 49 -16.52 18.26 -14.83
C ARG A 49 -16.33 17.87 -13.36
N TYR A 50 -15.17 18.22 -12.80
CA TYR A 50 -14.78 17.79 -11.46
C TYR A 50 -13.82 18.79 -10.82
N THR A 51 -13.92 18.92 -9.49
CA THR A 51 -12.97 19.69 -8.69
C THR A 51 -11.79 18.80 -8.27
N ARG A 52 -10.57 19.35 -8.32
CA ARG A 52 -9.35 18.63 -7.89
C ARG A 52 -9.18 18.81 -6.39
N ASN A 53 -9.33 17.73 -5.62
CA ASN A 53 -9.22 17.74 -4.16
C ASN A 53 -7.92 17.08 -3.69
N GLY A 54 -6.86 17.17 -4.49
CA GLY A 54 -5.57 16.57 -4.19
C GLY A 54 -5.48 15.08 -4.51
N LYS A 55 -4.61 14.38 -3.77
CA LYS A 55 -4.27 12.98 -4.00
C LYS A 55 -3.92 12.34 -2.66
N GLN A 56 -4.44 11.14 -2.42
CA GLN A 56 -4.04 10.28 -1.32
C GLN A 56 -3.10 9.19 -1.83
N ARG A 57 -2.21 8.72 -0.96
CA ARG A 57 -1.29 7.61 -1.19
C ARG A 57 -1.82 6.39 -0.47
N LEU A 58 -1.58 5.24 -1.07
CA LEU A 58 -1.98 3.95 -0.56
C LEU A 58 -0.69 3.14 -0.42
N HIS A 59 -0.40 2.64 0.76
CA HIS A 59 0.65 1.65 1.00
C HIS A 59 -0.04 0.31 1.23
N ILE A 60 0.37 -0.71 0.49
CA ILE A 60 -0.27 -2.03 0.52
C ILE A 60 0.78 -3.06 0.87
N SER A 61 0.47 -3.85 1.88
CA SER A 61 1.23 -5.03 2.27
C SER A 61 0.32 -6.24 2.11
N THR A 62 0.81 -7.32 1.54
CA THR A 62 0.07 -8.59 1.48
C THR A 62 0.98 -9.76 1.76
N GLU A 63 0.46 -10.79 2.42
CA GLU A 63 1.10 -12.09 2.54
C GLU A 63 0.36 -13.06 1.60
N PRO A 64 0.90 -13.33 0.39
CA PRO A 64 0.12 -13.96 -0.67
C PRO A 64 -0.39 -15.37 -0.34
N LEU A 65 0.36 -16.13 0.47
CA LEU A 65 0.03 -17.52 0.82
C LEU A 65 -1.07 -17.63 1.89
N THR A 66 -1.33 -16.56 2.64
CA THR A 66 -2.40 -16.53 3.68
C THR A 66 -3.61 -15.72 3.23
N GLY A 67 -3.45 -14.87 2.22
CA GLY A 67 -4.47 -13.92 1.78
C GLY A 67 -4.60 -12.71 2.72
N TRP A 68 -3.66 -12.52 3.66
CA TRP A 68 -3.63 -11.32 4.48
C TRP A 68 -3.28 -10.10 3.63
N VAL A 69 -4.03 -9.01 3.82
CA VAL A 69 -3.83 -7.73 3.13
C VAL A 69 -4.01 -6.60 4.14
N ASN A 70 -3.05 -5.70 4.20
CA ASN A 70 -3.13 -4.44 4.94
C ASN A 70 -3.01 -3.27 3.97
N VAL A 71 -3.85 -2.26 4.16
CA VAL A 71 -3.88 -1.04 3.33
C VAL A 71 -3.86 0.16 4.24
N GLU A 72 -2.81 0.98 4.11
CA GLU A 72 -2.69 2.24 4.85
C GLU A 72 -2.79 3.44 3.90
N ILE A 73 -3.57 4.44 4.30
CA ILE A 73 -3.78 5.66 3.51
C ILE A 73 -2.97 6.80 4.12
N THR A 74 -2.03 7.33 3.34
CA THR A 74 -1.16 8.42 3.78
C THR A 74 -1.26 9.61 2.84
N GLU A 75 -0.99 10.80 3.35
CA GLU A 75 -0.93 12.01 2.50
C GLU A 75 0.29 11.99 1.56
N LYS A 76 1.36 11.30 1.97
CA LYS A 76 2.67 11.36 1.36
C LYS A 76 3.30 9.98 1.27
N ARG A 77 4.21 9.83 0.31
CA ARG A 77 4.97 8.59 0.06
C ARG A 77 6.45 8.93 0.12
N ARG A 78 6.97 9.23 1.31
CA ARG A 78 8.40 9.49 1.52
C ARG A 78 9.00 8.28 2.22
N THR A 79 10.31 8.35 2.44
CA THR A 79 11.06 7.32 3.16
C THR A 79 10.55 7.14 4.60
N SER A 80 10.08 8.21 5.26
CA SER A 80 9.45 8.14 6.59
C SER A 80 8.22 7.22 6.58
N GLU A 81 7.31 7.43 5.64
CA GLU A 81 6.07 6.65 5.58
C GLU A 81 6.35 5.20 5.21
N TRP A 82 7.38 4.93 4.38
CA TRP A 82 7.84 3.56 4.15
C TRP A 82 8.40 2.91 5.42
N ILE A 83 9.23 3.62 6.18
CA ILE A 83 9.77 3.13 7.46
C ILE A 83 8.65 2.86 8.45
N ASP A 84 7.66 3.74 8.56
CA ASP A 84 6.50 3.53 9.43
C ASP A 84 5.78 2.21 9.07
N ARG A 85 5.61 1.90 7.78
CA ARG A 85 5.02 0.63 7.33
C ARG A 85 5.87 -0.58 7.67
N MET A 86 7.20 -0.48 7.56
CA MET A 86 8.08 -1.57 7.94
C MET A 86 8.03 -1.80 9.45
N VAL A 87 8.12 -0.74 10.26
CA VAL A 87 7.98 -0.83 11.72
C VAL A 87 6.64 -1.44 12.11
N GLU A 88 5.54 -1.02 11.48
CA GLU A 88 4.21 -1.59 11.70
C GLU A 88 4.16 -3.10 11.38
N LEU A 89 4.78 -3.54 10.28
CA LEU A 89 4.91 -4.97 9.96
C LEU A 89 5.65 -5.73 11.07
N ALA A 90 6.76 -5.17 11.57
CA ALA A 90 7.53 -5.79 12.64
C ALA A 90 6.76 -5.83 13.96
N ASP A 91 6.23 -4.71 14.42
CA ASP A 91 5.77 -4.56 15.80
C ASP A 91 4.31 -4.98 15.99
N VAL A 92 3.48 -4.82 14.96
CA VAL A 92 2.03 -5.03 15.05
C VAL A 92 1.62 -6.34 14.38
N HIS A 93 2.01 -6.53 13.12
CA HIS A 93 1.48 -7.64 12.32
C HIS A 93 2.26 -8.94 12.53
N TYR A 94 3.57 -8.85 12.71
CA TYR A 94 4.45 -10.02 12.87
C TYR A 94 5.45 -9.86 14.03
N PRO A 95 5.01 -9.56 15.28
CA PRO A 95 5.90 -9.34 16.42
C PRO A 95 6.80 -10.54 16.72
N ASP A 96 6.31 -11.77 16.50
CA ASP A 96 7.01 -13.01 16.83
C ASP A 96 7.80 -13.61 15.66
N ALA A 97 7.77 -12.98 14.48
CA ALA A 97 8.51 -13.48 13.32
C ALA A 97 10.03 -13.29 13.52
N ASN A 98 10.77 -14.37 13.26
CA ASN A 98 12.23 -14.38 13.26
C ASN A 98 12.81 -13.49 12.15
N ARG A 99 12.15 -13.49 10.98
CA ARG A 99 12.58 -12.69 9.82
C ARG A 99 11.41 -12.41 8.88
N ILE A 100 11.06 -11.14 8.66
CA ILE A 100 10.03 -10.73 7.72
C ILE A 100 10.68 -10.51 6.35
N ARG A 101 10.27 -11.30 5.36
CA ARG A 101 10.84 -11.29 4.01
C ARG A 101 9.99 -10.41 3.12
N VAL A 102 10.48 -9.24 2.75
CA VAL A 102 9.68 -8.21 2.06
C VAL A 102 10.09 -8.12 0.60
N VAL A 103 9.19 -8.46 -0.31
CA VAL A 103 9.31 -8.25 -1.76
C VAL A 103 8.79 -6.87 -2.11
N MET A 104 9.60 -6.06 -2.80
CA MET A 104 9.20 -4.72 -3.24
C MET A 104 9.93 -4.27 -4.51
N ASP A 105 9.50 -3.15 -5.08
CA ASP A 105 10.20 -2.52 -6.20
C ASP A 105 11.47 -1.76 -5.76
N GLN A 106 12.20 -1.23 -6.73
CA GLN A 106 13.44 -0.47 -6.48
C GLN A 106 13.19 1.04 -6.34
N LEU A 107 12.06 1.46 -5.75
CA LEU A 107 11.77 2.87 -5.52
C LEU A 107 12.87 3.52 -4.66
N ASN A 108 13.14 4.80 -4.91
CA ASN A 108 14.21 5.53 -4.20
C ASN A 108 13.97 5.70 -2.69
N THR A 109 12.75 5.45 -2.21
CA THR A 109 12.36 5.43 -0.80
C THR A 109 12.66 4.10 -0.13
N HIS A 110 12.75 2.99 -0.86
CA HIS A 110 12.96 1.63 -0.36
C HIS A 110 14.44 1.36 -0.03
N LYS A 111 14.97 2.14 0.91
CA LYS A 111 16.39 2.10 1.30
C LYS A 111 16.52 1.63 2.74
N PRO A 112 16.93 0.38 2.99
CA PRO A 112 17.12 -0.13 4.35
C PRO A 112 18.06 0.74 5.20
N ALA A 113 19.13 1.28 4.59
CA ALA A 113 20.03 2.21 5.28
C ALA A 113 19.33 3.50 5.78
N ALA A 114 18.14 3.83 5.28
CA ALA A 114 17.38 4.96 5.79
C ALA A 114 16.89 4.76 7.22
N PHE A 115 16.79 3.53 7.76
CA PHE A 115 16.44 3.33 9.17
C PHE A 115 17.35 4.14 10.12
N TYR A 116 18.64 4.25 9.81
CA TYR A 116 19.61 5.06 10.57
C TYR A 116 19.35 6.57 10.50
N GLN A 117 18.52 7.05 9.57
CA GLN A 117 18.12 8.46 9.50
C GLN A 117 16.97 8.78 10.46
N PHE A 118 16.19 7.77 10.86
CA PHE A 118 14.98 7.96 11.66
C PHE A 118 15.07 7.32 13.05
N PHE A 119 16.05 6.44 13.29
CA PHE A 119 16.27 5.79 14.58
C PHE A 119 17.73 5.87 15.04
N PRO A 120 17.97 5.81 16.36
CA PRO A 120 19.29 5.53 16.92
C PRO A 120 19.92 4.28 16.29
N PRO A 121 21.26 4.20 16.16
CA PRO A 121 21.91 3.11 15.43
C PRO A 121 21.60 1.70 15.92
N ASP A 122 21.50 1.50 17.23
CA ASP A 122 21.14 0.23 17.87
C ASP A 122 19.69 -0.19 17.55
N GLN A 123 18.75 0.75 17.62
CA GLN A 123 17.36 0.52 17.25
C GLN A 123 17.20 0.28 15.74
N ALA A 124 17.89 1.05 14.90
CA ALA A 124 17.89 0.86 13.45
C ALA A 124 18.42 -0.54 13.08
N GLN A 125 19.53 -0.97 13.69
CA GLN A 125 20.08 -2.30 13.49
C GLN A 125 19.08 -3.38 13.92
N THR A 126 18.42 -3.19 15.08
CA THR A 126 17.42 -4.13 15.59
C THR A 126 16.30 -4.35 14.56
N TYR A 127 15.75 -3.29 13.97
CA TYR A 127 14.76 -3.43 12.90
C TYR A 127 15.33 -4.09 11.64
N LEU A 128 16.52 -3.68 11.19
CA LEU A 128 17.14 -4.27 10.00
C LEU A 128 17.41 -5.77 10.17
N ASP A 129 17.70 -6.23 11.38
CA ASP A 129 17.84 -7.65 11.71
C ASP A 129 16.51 -8.40 11.68
N ARG A 130 15.37 -7.70 11.65
CA ARG A 130 14.04 -8.31 11.47
C ARG A 130 13.63 -8.43 10.01
N PHE A 131 14.28 -7.75 9.07
CA PHE A 131 13.88 -7.73 7.66
C PHE A 131 14.88 -8.41 6.73
N GLU A 132 14.36 -9.07 5.71
CA GLU A 132 15.11 -9.56 4.55
C GLU A 132 14.43 -8.99 3.30
N PHE A 133 15.13 -8.11 2.57
CA PHE A 133 14.51 -7.35 1.48
C PHE A 133 14.86 -7.97 0.12
N HIS A 134 13.82 -8.34 -0.62
CA HIS A 134 13.91 -8.87 -1.97
C HIS A 134 13.39 -7.83 -2.96
N TYR A 135 14.19 -7.54 -3.98
CA TYR A 135 13.87 -6.50 -4.95
C TYR A 135 13.47 -7.11 -6.28
N THR A 136 12.30 -6.71 -6.79
CA THR A 136 11.94 -7.06 -8.17
C THR A 136 12.95 -6.48 -9.16
N PRO A 137 13.15 -7.11 -10.34
CA PRO A 137 13.95 -6.54 -11.41
C PRO A 137 13.46 -5.13 -11.77
N LYS A 138 14.35 -4.27 -12.29
CA LYS A 138 13.94 -2.95 -12.77
C LYS A 138 12.85 -3.10 -13.84
N ARG A 139 11.73 -2.40 -13.66
CA ARG A 139 10.51 -2.52 -14.50
C ARG A 139 9.84 -3.91 -14.44
N GLY A 140 10.13 -4.69 -13.41
CA GLY A 140 9.58 -6.02 -13.14
C GLY A 140 8.40 -6.00 -12.16
N GLY A 141 7.61 -4.92 -12.13
CA GLY A 141 6.47 -4.77 -11.22
C GLY A 141 5.44 -5.88 -11.33
N TRP A 142 5.30 -6.49 -12.52
CA TRP A 142 4.46 -7.66 -12.77
C TRP A 142 4.79 -8.88 -11.89
N LEU A 143 5.98 -8.91 -11.27
CA LEU A 143 6.41 -9.97 -10.35
C LEU A 143 6.00 -9.68 -8.90
N ASN A 144 5.70 -8.42 -8.55
CA ASN A 144 5.29 -8.05 -7.20
C ASN A 144 3.81 -8.36 -6.99
N MET A 145 3.48 -9.36 -6.16
CA MET A 145 2.10 -9.76 -5.93
C MET A 145 1.22 -8.66 -5.31
N ALA A 146 1.81 -7.65 -4.65
CA ALA A 146 1.05 -6.48 -4.16
C ALA A 146 0.36 -5.69 -5.28
N GLU A 147 0.86 -5.75 -6.53
CA GLU A 147 0.20 -5.11 -7.68
C GLU A 147 -1.15 -5.76 -8.01
N ILE A 148 -1.32 -7.06 -7.71
CA ILE A 148 -2.58 -7.78 -7.90
C ILE A 148 -3.64 -7.21 -6.96
N GLU A 149 -3.30 -7.05 -5.68
CA GLU A 149 -4.18 -6.47 -4.65
C GLU A 149 -4.52 -5.01 -4.95
N ILE A 150 -3.55 -4.22 -5.42
CA ILE A 150 -3.79 -2.86 -5.94
C ILE A 150 -4.82 -2.90 -7.09
N GLY A 151 -4.69 -3.86 -8.00
CA GLY A 151 -5.61 -4.06 -9.10
C GLY A 151 -7.03 -4.40 -8.63
N VAL A 152 -7.17 -5.27 -7.64
CA VAL A 152 -8.44 -5.63 -7.01
C VAL A 152 -9.07 -4.39 -6.36
N LEU A 153 -8.31 -3.68 -5.52
CA LEU A 153 -8.75 -2.46 -4.85
C LEU A 153 -9.23 -1.40 -5.84
N LYS A 154 -8.48 -1.20 -6.93
CA LYS A 154 -8.86 -0.28 -8.01
C LYS A 154 -10.20 -0.62 -8.63
N ARG A 155 -10.40 -1.88 -9.01
CA ARG A 155 -11.64 -2.33 -9.66
C ARG A 155 -12.84 -2.31 -8.73
N GLN A 156 -12.64 -2.65 -7.45
CA GLN A 156 -13.75 -2.83 -6.52
C GLN A 156 -14.19 -1.54 -5.83
N CYS A 157 -13.27 -0.63 -5.51
CA CYS A 157 -13.63 0.53 -4.70
C CYS A 157 -13.06 1.87 -5.16
N LEU A 158 -11.99 1.89 -5.96
CA LEU A 158 -11.33 3.13 -6.39
C LEU A 158 -11.61 3.53 -7.84
N ASP A 159 -12.52 2.89 -8.57
CA ASP A 159 -12.87 3.31 -9.94
C ASP A 159 -13.87 4.48 -9.99
N ARG A 160 -14.52 4.78 -8.86
CA ARG A 160 -15.45 5.92 -8.73
C ARG A 160 -14.76 7.23 -8.35
N ARG A 161 -15.49 8.34 -8.41
CA ARG A 161 -15.03 9.60 -7.80
C ARG A 161 -15.00 9.45 -6.29
N THR A 162 -13.98 10.04 -5.68
CA THR A 162 -13.76 9.99 -4.23
C THR A 162 -13.31 11.38 -3.81
N HIS A 163 -13.90 11.92 -2.75
CA HIS A 163 -13.59 13.24 -2.22
C HIS A 163 -13.38 13.17 -0.71
N GLN A 164 -12.61 14.12 -0.15
CA GLN A 164 -12.42 14.22 1.29
C GLN A 164 -13.67 14.84 1.93
N ASN A 165 -14.13 14.28 3.05
CA ASN A 165 -15.12 14.94 3.90
C ASN A 165 -14.49 16.17 4.56
N GLN A 166 -15.20 17.31 4.54
CA GLN A 166 -14.79 18.52 5.28
C GLN A 166 -15.27 18.51 6.74
N ASN A 167 -16.10 17.54 7.12
CA ASN A 167 -16.64 17.40 8.47
C ASN A 167 -16.25 16.05 9.04
N GLU A 168 -15.47 16.10 10.12
CA GLU A 168 -15.06 15.05 11.07
C GLU A 168 -13.54 14.95 11.13
N GLY A 169 -12.98 15.23 12.32
CA GLY A 169 -11.56 15.14 12.64
C GLY A 169 -11.06 13.69 12.72
N GLY A 170 -11.38 12.89 11.71
CA GLY A 170 -10.96 11.51 11.54
C GLY A 170 -10.73 11.21 10.05
N ASN A 171 -9.58 10.62 9.73
CA ASN A 171 -9.16 10.23 8.38
C ASN A 171 -10.03 9.09 7.79
N GLY A 172 -11.33 9.31 7.62
CA GLY A 172 -12.21 8.39 6.91
C GLY A 172 -12.39 8.79 5.45
N LEU A 173 -12.02 7.93 4.51
CA LEU A 173 -12.48 8.06 3.11
C LEU A 173 -13.92 7.56 3.03
N GLN A 174 -14.86 8.42 2.64
CA GLN A 174 -16.24 8.00 2.37
C GLN A 174 -16.43 7.65 0.88
N LEU A 175 -17.34 6.70 0.68
CA LEU A 175 -17.54 5.93 -0.52
C LEU A 175 -19.04 6.08 -0.90
N ASP A 176 -19.35 6.67 -2.05
CA ASP A 176 -20.73 6.78 -2.61
C ASP A 176 -21.26 5.49 -3.23
#